data_AF-A0A958C499-F1
#
_entry.id   AF-A0A958C499-F1
#
_cell.length_a   1.000
_cell.length_b   1.000
_cell.length_c   1.000
_cell.angle_alpha   90.00
_cell.angle_beta   90.00
_cell.angle_gamma   90.00
#
_symmetry.space_group_name_H-M   'P 1'
#
loop_
_entity.id
_entity.type
_entity.pdbx_description
1 polymer ?
#
loop_
_entity_poly.entity_id
_entity_poly.type
_entity_poly.pdbx_seq_one_letter_code
_entity_poly.pdbx_strand_id
1 'polypeptide(L)'
;MKQSNAVFRTRLSAVALAIAGIFFLLYPALRPFSDEASMQGAAAFASSRWLVAHILAIVAFTLIPVGLLGLYNSLRETAAEGPGYWALLLSMIGVGLTLPFYGGEAYGLHAIGQASLTQQSAALLDMAGVVRSGAGLILFILGLLLLAAAAIVAAAAVWKSNTYPKWSG
;
A
#
# COMPACT_ATOMS: atom_id res chain seq x y z
N MET A 1 -12.27 -11.09 -30.81
CA MET A 1 -12.83 -10.95 -29.44
C MET A 1 -11.89 -11.39 -28.31
N LYS A 2 -11.27 -12.58 -28.33
CA LYS A 2 -10.37 -13.02 -27.22
C LYS A 2 -9.12 -12.12 -27.03
N GLN A 3 -8.48 -11.70 -28.12
CA GLN A 3 -7.29 -10.81 -28.05
C GLN A 3 -7.61 -9.39 -27.56
N SER A 4 -8.76 -8.79 -27.95
CA SER A 4 -9.14 -7.44 -27.50
C SER A 4 -9.36 -7.38 -25.98
N ASN A 5 -9.94 -8.45 -25.42
CA ASN A 5 -10.17 -8.56 -23.98
C ASN A 5 -8.87 -8.73 -23.19
N ALA A 6 -7.87 -9.42 -23.74
CA ALA A 6 -6.56 -9.57 -23.10
C ALA A 6 -5.82 -8.21 -23.03
N VAL A 7 -5.77 -7.49 -24.15
CA VAL A 7 -5.13 -6.15 -24.21
C VAL A 7 -5.82 -5.16 -23.27
N PHE A 8 -7.14 -5.16 -23.22
CA PHE A 8 -7.90 -4.31 -22.30
C PHE A 8 -7.56 -4.59 -20.83
N ARG A 9 -7.48 -5.87 -20.43
CA ARG A 9 -7.13 -6.27 -19.06
C ARG A 9 -5.71 -5.85 -18.69
N THR A 10 -4.73 -6.00 -19.59
CA THR A 10 -3.36 -5.54 -19.36
C THR A 10 -3.28 -4.03 -19.17
N ARG A 11 -4.02 -3.25 -19.98
CA ARG A 11 -4.09 -1.79 -19.83
C ARG A 11 -4.70 -1.38 -18.50
N LEU A 12 -5.78 -2.05 -18.08
CA LEU A 12 -6.41 -1.79 -16.79
C LEU A 12 -5.44 -2.04 -15.62
N SER A 13 -4.67 -3.12 -15.65
CA SER A 13 -3.64 -3.40 -14.65
C SER A 13 -2.49 -2.39 -14.65
N ALA A 14 -2.06 -1.93 -15.83
CA ALA A 14 -1.06 -0.86 -15.92
C ALA A 14 -1.59 0.45 -15.31
N VAL A 15 -2.84 0.81 -15.60
CA VAL A 15 -3.52 1.96 -14.99
C VAL A 15 -3.62 1.79 -13.47
N ALA A 16 -3.91 0.59 -12.97
CA ALA A 16 -3.94 0.32 -11.53
C ALA A 16 -2.58 0.60 -10.85
N LEU A 17 -1.46 0.18 -11.46
CA LEU A 17 -0.12 0.49 -10.94
C LEU A 17 0.19 1.99 -10.98
N ALA A 18 -0.19 2.67 -12.06
CA ALA A 18 0.01 4.11 -12.16
C ALA A 18 -0.78 4.87 -11.09
N ILE A 19 -2.06 4.52 -10.88
CA ILE A 19 -2.89 5.10 -9.81
C ILE A 19 -2.31 4.77 -8.43
N ALA A 20 -1.85 3.54 -8.19
CA ALA A 20 -1.19 3.17 -6.94
C ALA A 20 0.02 4.07 -6.65
N GLY A 21 0.89 4.29 -7.65
CA GLY A 21 2.03 5.19 -7.54
C GLY A 21 1.64 6.63 -7.21
N ILE A 22 0.62 7.17 -7.88
CA ILE A 22 0.08 8.51 -7.59
C ILE A 22 -0.44 8.57 -6.16
N PHE A 23 -1.19 7.56 -5.69
CA PHE A 23 -1.73 7.55 -4.35
C PHE A 23 -0.66 7.42 -3.26
N PHE A 24 0.42 6.68 -3.52
CA PHE A 24 1.58 6.67 -2.62
C PHE A 24 2.30 8.01 -2.55
N LEU A 25 2.29 8.82 -3.61
CA LEU A 25 2.81 10.19 -3.57
C LEU A 25 1.87 11.14 -2.83
N LEU A 26 0.55 10.99 -3.04
CA LEU A 26 -0.45 11.84 -2.38
C LEU A 26 -0.59 11.55 -0.89
N TYR A 27 -0.36 10.30 -0.44
CA TYR A 27 -0.43 9.92 0.97
C TYR A 27 0.43 10.83 1.87
N PRO A 28 1.77 10.91 1.74
CA PRO A 28 2.58 11.78 2.57
C PRO A 28 2.32 13.26 2.28
N ALA A 29 1.96 13.63 1.04
CA ALA A 29 1.66 15.02 0.71
C ALA A 29 0.41 15.56 1.43
N LEU A 30 -0.58 14.69 1.69
CA LEU A 30 -1.80 15.05 2.39
C LEU A 30 -1.73 14.75 3.90
N ARG A 31 -0.92 13.79 4.34
CA ARG A 31 -0.82 13.44 5.78
C ARG A 31 -0.41 14.69 6.57
N PRO A 32 -1.22 15.16 7.54
CA PRO A 32 -0.81 16.27 8.39
C PRO A 32 0.35 15.82 9.29
N PHE A 33 1.44 16.58 9.29
CA PHE A 33 2.58 16.38 10.18
C PHE A 33 2.58 17.47 11.26
N SER A 34 2.73 17.06 12.51
CA SER A 34 2.81 17.93 13.69
C SER A 34 3.49 17.17 14.82
N ASP A 35 3.69 17.82 15.97
CA ASP A 35 4.08 17.11 17.19
C ASP A 35 2.94 16.19 17.65
N GLU A 36 3.09 14.88 17.40
CA GLU A 36 2.09 13.84 17.66
C GLU A 36 1.86 13.57 19.16
N ALA A 37 2.69 14.11 20.05
CA ALA A 37 2.50 14.04 21.52
C ALA A 37 1.75 15.25 22.09
N SER A 38 1.38 16.22 21.25
CA SER A 38 0.73 17.46 21.66
C SER A 38 -0.74 17.52 21.22
N MET A 39 -1.47 18.55 21.69
CA MET A 39 -2.81 18.86 21.19
C MET A 39 -2.83 19.17 19.67
N GLN A 40 -1.71 19.57 19.08
CA GLN A 40 -1.60 19.72 17.61
C GLN A 40 -1.64 18.33 16.94
N GLY A 41 -0.98 17.34 17.52
CA GLY A 41 -1.06 15.93 17.14
C GLY A 41 -2.48 15.37 17.22
N ALA A 42 -3.18 15.65 18.32
CA ALA A 42 -4.59 15.28 18.46
C ALA A 42 -5.45 15.88 17.33
N ALA A 43 -5.26 17.16 16.99
CA ALA A 43 -5.95 17.82 15.89
C ALA A 43 -5.60 17.23 14.52
N ALA A 44 -4.33 16.86 14.31
CA ALA A 44 -3.88 16.20 13.09
C ALA A 44 -4.54 14.84 12.90
N PHE A 45 -4.51 13.97 13.92
CA PHE A 45 -5.14 12.65 13.91
C PHE A 45 -6.66 12.76 13.71
N ALA A 46 -7.31 13.70 14.39
CA ALA A 46 -8.75 13.94 14.31
C ALA A 46 -9.22 14.51 12.96
N SER A 47 -8.31 14.93 12.08
CA SER A 47 -8.69 15.59 10.82
C SER A 47 -9.22 14.61 9.76
N SER A 48 -10.09 15.09 8.88
CA SER A 48 -10.49 14.33 7.69
C SER A 48 -9.32 14.08 6.74
N ARG A 49 -8.34 14.99 6.73
CA ARG A 49 -7.12 14.86 5.91
C ARG A 49 -6.28 13.65 6.34
N TRP A 50 -6.23 13.35 7.63
CA TRP A 50 -5.63 12.11 8.15
C TRP A 50 -6.26 10.87 7.54
N LEU A 51 -7.59 10.75 7.62
CA LEU A 51 -8.32 9.61 7.06
C LEU A 51 -8.12 9.49 5.55
N VAL A 52 -8.27 10.59 4.80
CA VAL A 52 -8.10 10.59 3.34
C VAL A 52 -6.69 10.12 2.96
N ALA A 53 -5.65 10.62 3.64
CA ALA A 53 -4.28 10.21 3.39
C ALA A 53 -4.09 8.69 3.59
N HIS A 54 -4.57 8.14 4.70
CA HIS A 54 -4.42 6.70 4.98
C HIS A 54 -5.28 5.82 4.08
N ILE A 55 -6.48 6.27 3.69
CA ILE A 55 -7.32 5.57 2.72
C ILE A 55 -6.63 5.53 1.35
N LEU A 56 -5.99 6.61 0.92
CA LEU A 56 -5.19 6.60 -0.33
C LEU A 56 -4.08 5.57 -0.27
N ALA A 57 -3.36 5.47 0.87
CA ALA A 57 -2.34 4.45 1.05
C ALA A 57 -2.93 3.02 1.02
N ILE A 58 -4.04 2.77 1.70
CA ILE A 58 -4.76 1.48 1.68
C ILE A 58 -5.13 1.09 0.24
N VAL A 59 -5.75 2.01 -0.50
CA VAL A 59 -6.14 1.77 -1.89
C VAL A 59 -4.90 1.54 -2.76
N ALA A 60 -3.82 2.31 -2.57
CA ALA A 60 -2.57 2.11 -3.29
C ALA A 60 -2.01 0.71 -3.08
N PHE A 61 -1.94 0.22 -1.84
CA PHE A 61 -1.52 -1.16 -1.55
C PHE A 61 -2.43 -2.17 -2.23
N THR A 62 -3.76 -2.03 -2.15
CA THR A 62 -4.71 -2.96 -2.78
C THR A 62 -4.58 -3.00 -4.31
N LEU A 63 -4.20 -1.89 -4.96
CA LEU A 63 -4.01 -1.84 -6.41
C LEU A 63 -2.73 -2.54 -6.90
N ILE A 64 -1.73 -2.74 -6.04
CA ILE A 64 -0.49 -3.46 -6.40
C ILE A 64 -0.78 -4.87 -6.97
N PRO A 65 -1.44 -5.79 -6.24
CA PRO A 65 -1.71 -7.14 -6.75
C PRO A 65 -2.62 -7.13 -7.99
N VAL A 66 -3.53 -6.15 -8.11
CA VAL A 66 -4.36 -5.97 -9.33
C VAL A 66 -3.49 -5.63 -10.54
N GLY A 67 -2.48 -4.77 -10.33
CA GLY A 67 -1.46 -4.45 -11.31
C GLY A 67 -0.60 -5.64 -11.70
N LEU A 68 -0.07 -6.35 -10.71
CA LEU A 68 0.79 -7.51 -10.91
C LEU A 68 0.04 -8.70 -11.52
N LEU A 69 -1.28 -8.81 -11.33
CA LEU A 69 -2.09 -9.81 -12.02
C LEU A 69 -2.07 -9.61 -13.55
N GLY A 70 -2.13 -8.36 -14.02
CA GLY A 70 -2.01 -8.07 -15.45
C GLY A 70 -0.62 -8.35 -15.99
N LEU A 71 0.43 -8.04 -15.20
CA LEU A 71 1.80 -8.39 -15.52
C LEU A 71 1.95 -9.92 -15.64
N TYR A 72 1.54 -10.69 -14.62
CA TYR A 72 1.56 -12.15 -14.64
C TYR A 72 0.85 -12.70 -15.89
N ASN A 73 -0.35 -12.21 -16.19
CA ASN A 73 -1.11 -12.64 -17.37
C ASN A 73 -0.38 -12.37 -18.70
N SER A 74 0.39 -11.28 -18.78
CA SER A 74 1.20 -10.95 -19.98
C SER A 74 2.45 -11.81 -20.13
N LEU A 75 2.95 -12.39 -19.03
CA LEU A 75 4.14 -13.22 -18.99
C LEU A 75 3.84 -14.72 -19.11
N ARG A 76 2.57 -15.12 -19.23
CA ARG A 76 2.18 -16.52 -19.42
C ARG A 76 2.81 -17.10 -20.67
N GLU A 77 3.17 -18.38 -20.60
CA GLU A 77 3.83 -19.14 -21.68
C GLU A 77 5.23 -18.60 -22.03
N THR A 78 5.82 -17.77 -21.15
CA THR A 78 7.20 -17.30 -21.27
C THR A 78 8.07 -17.86 -20.15
N ALA A 79 9.40 -17.78 -20.30
CA ALA A 79 10.34 -18.14 -19.24
C ALA A 79 10.21 -17.29 -17.96
N ALA A 80 9.50 -16.15 -18.03
CA ALA A 80 9.26 -15.25 -16.90
C ALA A 80 7.93 -15.53 -16.16
N GLU A 81 7.15 -16.55 -16.57
CA GLU A 81 5.85 -16.87 -15.95
C GLU A 81 5.98 -17.19 -14.44
N GLY A 82 6.92 -18.07 -14.07
CA GLY A 82 7.15 -18.45 -12.68
C GLY A 82 7.50 -17.28 -11.77
N PRO A 83 8.51 -16.44 -12.13
CA PRO A 83 8.78 -15.20 -11.42
C PRO A 83 7.57 -14.26 -11.34
N GLY A 84 6.82 -14.08 -12.43
CA GLY A 84 5.61 -13.24 -12.44
C GLY A 84 4.54 -13.74 -11.46
N TYR A 85 4.36 -15.05 -11.35
CA TYR A 85 3.45 -15.67 -10.39
C TYR A 85 3.90 -15.42 -8.93
N TRP A 86 5.18 -15.60 -8.65
CA TRP A 86 5.73 -15.33 -7.30
C TRP A 86 5.62 -13.85 -6.92
N ALA A 87 5.88 -12.92 -7.84
CA ALA A 87 5.67 -11.50 -7.60
C ALA A 87 4.22 -11.20 -7.21
N LEU A 88 3.25 -11.78 -7.93
CA LEU A 88 1.83 -11.64 -7.59
C LEU A 88 1.53 -12.21 -6.20
N LEU A 89 1.92 -13.45 -5.89
CA LEU A 89 1.65 -14.07 -4.58
C LEU A 89 2.27 -13.29 -3.42
N LEU A 90 3.55 -12.94 -3.53
CA LEU A 90 4.26 -12.19 -2.50
C LEU A 90 3.58 -10.84 -2.26
N SER A 91 3.10 -10.17 -3.32
CA SER A 91 2.36 -8.93 -3.18
C SER A 91 1.01 -9.11 -2.49
N MET A 92 0.26 -10.16 -2.80
CA MET A 92 -1.05 -10.41 -2.17
C MET A 92 -0.90 -10.66 -0.67
N ILE A 93 0.06 -11.52 -0.29
CA ILE A 93 0.36 -11.79 1.12
C ILE A 93 0.90 -10.52 1.80
N GLY A 94 1.84 -9.83 1.16
CA GLY A 94 2.43 -8.60 1.69
C GLY A 94 1.39 -7.52 1.97
N VAL A 95 0.51 -7.23 1.01
CA VAL A 95 -0.64 -6.33 1.20
C VAL A 95 -1.53 -6.80 2.34
N GLY A 96 -1.88 -8.09 2.38
CA GLY A 96 -2.72 -8.66 3.43
C GLY A 96 -2.17 -8.46 4.85
N LEU A 97 -0.84 -8.52 5.00
CA LEU A 97 -0.17 -8.28 6.28
C LEU A 97 0.00 -6.77 6.60
N THR A 98 0.13 -5.92 5.58
CA THR A 98 0.31 -4.47 5.75
C THR A 98 -0.99 -3.74 6.07
N LEU A 99 -2.11 -4.13 5.45
CA LEU A 99 -3.38 -3.39 5.57
C LEU A 99 -3.95 -3.28 6.99
N PRO A 100 -3.87 -4.31 7.86
CA PRO A 100 -4.36 -4.20 9.23
C PRO A 100 -3.68 -3.05 10.02
N PHE A 101 -2.37 -2.87 9.83
CA PHE A 101 -1.62 -1.79 10.47
C PHE A 101 -2.09 -0.41 9.98
N TYR A 102 -2.28 -0.25 8.66
CA TYR A 102 -2.83 0.98 8.09
C TYR A 102 -4.28 1.25 8.53
N GLY A 103 -5.09 0.20 8.75
CA GLY A 103 -6.42 0.33 9.31
C GLY A 103 -6.39 0.85 10.77
N GLY A 104 -5.46 0.33 11.58
CA GLY A 104 -5.21 0.82 12.94
C GLY A 104 -4.78 2.28 12.95
N GLU A 105 -3.83 2.65 12.09
CA GLU A 105 -3.40 4.04 11.90
C GLU A 105 -4.54 4.96 11.43
N ALA A 106 -5.34 4.52 10.46
CA ALA A 106 -6.41 5.34 9.90
C ALA A 106 -7.51 5.60 10.93
N TYR A 107 -8.07 4.54 11.49
CA TYR A 107 -9.29 4.61 12.29
C TYR A 107 -9.00 4.73 13.78
N GLY A 108 -8.00 3.98 14.28
CA GLY A 108 -7.64 3.98 15.70
C GLY A 108 -7.09 5.33 16.15
N LEU A 109 -6.12 5.89 15.41
CA LEU A 109 -5.54 7.18 15.78
C LEU A 109 -6.53 8.32 15.57
N HIS A 110 -7.38 8.24 14.54
CA HIS A 110 -8.44 9.22 14.35
C HIS A 110 -9.41 9.26 15.54
N ALA A 111 -9.83 8.09 16.04
CA ALA A 111 -10.66 8.00 17.23
C ALA A 111 -9.95 8.53 18.48
N ILE A 112 -8.67 8.21 18.67
CA ILE A 112 -7.84 8.74 19.76
C ILE A 112 -7.75 10.27 19.67
N GLY A 113 -7.50 10.82 18.49
CA GLY A 113 -7.43 12.27 18.25
C GLY A 113 -8.75 12.96 18.60
N GLN A 114 -9.89 12.44 18.14
CA GLN A 114 -11.22 12.97 18.46
C GLN A 114 -11.51 12.94 19.97
N ALA A 115 -11.16 11.84 20.64
CA ALA A 115 -11.30 11.72 22.09
C ALA A 115 -10.41 12.72 22.84
N SER A 116 -9.15 12.88 22.43
CA SER A 116 -8.22 13.87 22.99
C SER A 116 -8.71 15.31 22.83
N LEU A 117 -9.27 15.67 21.67
CA LEU A 117 -9.86 16.99 21.45
C LEU A 117 -11.07 17.23 22.36
N THR A 118 -11.95 16.23 22.48
CA THR A 118 -13.15 16.31 23.32
C THR A 118 -12.79 16.46 24.81
N GLN A 119 -11.77 15.73 25.27
CA GLN A 119 -11.29 15.77 26.65
C GLN A 119 -10.32 16.93 26.91
N GLN A 120 -9.95 17.70 25.89
CA GLN A 120 -8.93 18.76 25.95
C GLN A 120 -7.61 18.26 26.59
N SER A 121 -7.23 17.02 26.30
CA SER A 121 -6.10 16.35 26.94
C SER A 121 -5.31 15.49 25.96
N ALA A 122 -3.98 15.62 26.03
CA ALA A 122 -3.03 14.83 25.27
C ALA A 122 -2.78 13.43 25.87
N ALA A 123 -3.33 13.12 27.05
CA ALA A 123 -3.02 11.89 27.77
C ALA A 123 -3.35 10.59 26.99
N LEU A 124 -4.31 10.64 26.06
CA LEU A 124 -4.65 9.48 25.22
C LEU A 124 -3.69 9.28 24.04
N LEU A 125 -2.85 10.26 23.70
CA LEU A 125 -1.94 10.17 22.55
C LEU A 125 -0.88 9.08 22.75
N ASP A 126 -0.55 8.72 23.99
CA ASP A 126 0.32 7.58 24.29
C ASP A 126 -0.24 6.25 23.74
N MET A 127 -1.56 6.14 23.61
CA MET A 127 -2.20 4.96 23.00
C MET A 127 -1.89 4.84 21.50
N ALA A 128 -1.53 5.93 20.81
CA ALA A 128 -1.08 5.86 19.42
C ALA A 128 0.21 5.01 19.30
N GLY A 129 1.10 5.09 20.29
CA GLY A 129 2.28 4.22 20.38
C GLY A 129 1.90 2.74 20.53
N VAL A 130 0.83 2.44 21.28
CA VAL A 130 0.31 1.08 21.44
C VAL A 130 -0.23 0.53 20.12
N VAL A 131 -1.01 1.33 19.39
CA VAL A 131 -1.54 0.94 18.06
C VAL A 131 -0.41 0.64 17.06
N ARG A 132 0.70 1.38 17.15
CA ARG A 132 1.87 1.26 16.27
C ARG A 132 2.90 0.21 16.68
N SER A 133 2.68 -0.51 17.77
CA SER A 133 3.66 -1.44 18.33
C SER A 133 3.12 -2.87 18.41
N GLY A 134 3.91 -3.77 18.99
CA GLY A 134 3.54 -5.17 19.18
C GLY A 134 3.41 -5.96 17.87
N ALA A 135 2.49 -6.93 17.88
CA ALA A 135 2.32 -7.87 16.77
C ALA A 135 1.93 -7.17 15.45
N GLY A 136 1.14 -6.09 15.51
CA GLY A 136 0.75 -5.31 14.34
C GLY A 136 1.96 -4.74 13.59
N LEU A 137 2.94 -4.22 14.31
CA LEU A 137 4.19 -3.69 13.73
C LEU A 137 5.02 -4.81 13.07
N ILE A 138 5.10 -5.98 13.70
CA ILE A 138 5.84 -7.13 13.13
C ILE A 138 5.19 -7.56 11.81
N LEU A 139 3.87 -7.72 11.78
CA LEU A 139 3.15 -8.09 10.56
C LEU A 139 3.31 -7.01 9.48
N PHE A 140 3.28 -5.74 9.86
CA PHE A 140 3.53 -4.62 8.94
C PHE A 140 4.91 -4.70 8.29
N ILE A 141 5.97 -4.87 9.09
CA ILE A 141 7.34 -4.99 8.59
C ILE A 141 7.49 -6.20 7.67
N LEU A 142 6.97 -7.36 8.07
CA LEU A 142 6.98 -8.56 7.22
C LEU A 142 6.22 -8.33 5.91
N GLY A 143 5.07 -7.67 5.97
CA GLY A 143 4.29 -7.28 4.80
C GLY A 143 5.08 -6.41 3.84
N LEU A 144 5.78 -5.37 4.34
CA LEU A 144 6.63 -4.51 3.53
C LEU A 144 7.82 -5.25 2.91
N LEU A 145 8.45 -6.18 3.66
CA LEU A 145 9.53 -7.00 3.13
C LEU A 145 9.06 -7.91 1.99
N LEU A 146 7.87 -8.51 2.12
CA LEU A 146 7.27 -9.29 1.04
C LEU A 146 6.92 -8.43 -0.17
N LEU A 147 6.44 -7.20 0.04
CA LEU A 147 6.18 -6.26 -1.06
C LEU A 147 7.46 -5.81 -1.77
N ALA A 148 8.54 -5.58 -1.02
CA ALA A 148 9.85 -5.29 -1.60
C ALA A 148 10.36 -6.47 -2.43
N ALA A 149 10.25 -7.69 -1.90
CA ALA A 149 10.59 -8.91 -2.64
C ALA A 149 9.73 -9.06 -3.91
N ALA A 150 8.43 -8.81 -3.82
CA ALA A 150 7.51 -8.84 -4.96
C ALA A 150 7.93 -7.85 -6.06
N ALA A 151 8.28 -6.61 -5.68
CA ALA A 151 8.74 -5.59 -6.61
C ALA A 151 10.03 -6.00 -7.32
N ILE A 152 11.02 -6.53 -6.57
CA ILE A 152 12.30 -7.01 -7.13
C ILE A 152 12.07 -8.18 -8.10
N VAL A 153 11.21 -9.14 -7.73
CA VAL A 153 10.90 -10.28 -8.59
C VAL A 153 10.14 -9.83 -9.85
N ALA A 154 9.20 -8.89 -9.74
CA ALA A 154 8.48 -8.32 -10.88
C ALA A 154 9.44 -7.61 -11.86
N ALA A 155 10.31 -6.74 -11.33
CA ALA A 155 11.38 -6.07 -12.06
C ALA A 155 12.27 -7.06 -12.83
N ALA A 156 12.76 -8.09 -12.14
CA ALA A 156 13.59 -9.13 -12.74
C ALA A 156 12.84 -9.94 -13.81
N ALA A 157 11.54 -10.21 -13.60
CA ALA A 157 10.70 -10.91 -14.56
C ALA A 157 10.53 -10.08 -15.85
N VAL A 158 10.23 -8.78 -15.72
CA VAL A 158 10.13 -7.82 -16.83
C VAL A 158 11.44 -7.79 -17.61
N TRP A 159 12.58 -7.60 -16.94
CA TRP A 159 13.89 -7.56 -17.59
C TRP A 159 14.18 -8.84 -18.38
N LYS A 160 13.93 -10.01 -17.79
CA LYS A 160 14.23 -11.32 -18.40
C LYS A 160 13.24 -11.74 -19.49
N SER A 161 12.04 -11.17 -19.50
CA SER A 161 10.96 -11.55 -20.43
C SER A 161 11.25 -11.20 -21.90
N ASN A 162 12.09 -10.18 -22.16
CA ASN A 162 12.24 -9.52 -23.47
C ASN A 162 10.91 -9.06 -24.12
N THR A 163 9.80 -9.09 -23.39
CA THR A 163 8.46 -8.70 -23.86
C THR A 163 8.26 -7.20 -23.72
N TYR A 164 8.94 -6.59 -22.75
CA TYR A 164 8.89 -5.17 -22.44
C TYR A 164 10.28 -4.54 -22.52
N PRO A 165 10.40 -3.21 -22.73
CA PRO A 165 11.67 -2.51 -22.64
C PRO A 165 12.32 -2.70 -21.27
N LYS A 166 13.63 -2.99 -21.23
CA LYS A 166 14.36 -3.28 -19.98
C LYS A 166 14.27 -2.17 -18.93
N TRP A 167 14.06 -0.92 -19.32
CA TRP A 167 13.92 0.23 -18.41
C TRP A 167 12.60 0.25 -17.63
N SER A 168 11.61 -0.56 -18.04
CA SER A 168 10.31 -0.66 -17.36
C SER A 168 10.29 -1.67 -16.20
N GLY A 169 11.42 -2.36 -15.97
CA GLY A 169 11.67 -3.27 -14.86
C GLY A 169 12.86 -2.83 -14.05
#